data_AF-A0A6B1D9U6-F1
#
_entry.id   AF-A0A6B1D9U6-F1
#
_cell.length_a   1.000
_cell.length_b   1.000
_cell.length_c   1.000
_cell.angle_alpha   90.00
_cell.angle_beta   90.00
_cell.angle_gamma   90.00
#
_symmetry.space_group_name_H-M   'P 1'
#
loop_
_entity.id
_entity.type
_entity.pdbx_description
1 polymer ?
#
loop_
_entity_poly.entity_id
_entity_poly.type
_entity_poly.pdbx_seq_one_letter_code
_entity_poly.pdbx_strand_id
1 'polypeptide(L)'
;MSQINSPQTGAEPPAKPVGMDAILRIEGMEADLPPRGAGRREMPPEESHMPRSKAAGLPRHFWLAAWGLVLVVLIASFGIWGPEMDFPTTVSRTEVETDNGGTLVLEKSLREVISGVIDEAVDWLTVEISWLFDGLSSVVAYALVTIEDVLKWIPWPTVVVALAVLSFAVGRWRMVGFTLFALLFVGFMDLWENTIDTIALMVVAVVISVGVGLPLGVLAARNRVADNLMRPILDGMQTMPSFVYLLPGLLFFGLGKPAGIFATLIYAVPPVIRLTNLGIRQVSAEAVEAAHAFGTTPFQLLMKVQI
;
A
#
# COMPACT_ATOMS: atom_id res chain seq x y z
N MET A 1 13.64 68.30 52.58
CA MET A 1 12.68 67.46 51.84
C MET A 1 12.86 67.71 50.35
N SER A 2 13.11 66.63 49.60
CA SER A 2 12.74 66.37 48.20
C SER A 2 13.06 67.39 47.08
N GLN A 3 14.11 67.04 46.32
CA GLN A 3 14.32 67.07 44.86
C GLN A 3 13.79 68.23 43.98
N ILE A 4 14.74 68.79 43.21
CA ILE A 4 14.58 69.80 42.15
C ILE A 4 15.13 69.19 40.84
N ASN A 5 14.27 69.12 39.81
CA ASN A 5 14.46 69.51 38.39
C ASN A 5 15.78 69.14 37.66
N SER A 6 15.87 68.80 36.36
CA SER A 6 14.97 68.83 35.19
C SER A 6 15.77 68.26 33.96
N PRO A 7 15.19 68.13 32.73
CA PRO A 7 15.62 67.23 31.63
C PRO A 7 16.30 67.89 30.39
N GLN A 8 16.54 67.06 29.33
CA GLN A 8 16.80 67.31 27.87
C GLN A 8 18.24 66.95 27.38
N THR A 9 18.46 65.85 26.64
CA THR A 9 18.52 65.60 25.16
C THR A 9 19.95 65.54 24.57
N GLY A 10 20.19 64.57 23.66
CA GLY A 10 21.41 64.49 22.83
C GLY A 10 21.68 63.08 22.27
N ALA A 11 21.69 62.94 20.95
CA ALA A 11 21.95 61.71 20.19
C ALA A 11 23.41 61.66 19.68
N GLU A 12 24.05 60.49 19.51
CA GLU A 12 25.18 60.23 18.57
C GLU A 12 25.60 58.72 18.49
N PRO A 13 26.40 58.23 17.50
CA PRO A 13 26.15 57.02 16.69
C PRO A 13 27.35 55.98 16.71
N PRO A 14 27.50 54.97 15.80
CA PRO A 14 28.22 53.68 16.05
C PRO A 14 29.65 53.47 15.47
N ALA A 15 30.26 52.30 15.81
CA ALA A 15 31.46 51.56 15.26
C ALA A 15 32.83 51.85 15.96
N LYS A 16 33.81 50.93 16.15
CA LYS A 16 34.47 49.89 15.31
C LYS A 16 35.27 48.85 16.18
N PRO A 17 35.83 47.75 15.60
CA PRO A 17 36.34 46.56 16.32
C PRO A 17 37.84 46.60 16.64
N VAL A 18 38.29 45.83 17.64
CA VAL A 18 39.72 45.62 17.91
C VAL A 18 40.05 44.14 17.78
N GLY A 19 40.76 43.80 16.72
CA GLY A 19 41.35 42.49 16.48
C GLY A 19 42.69 42.30 17.20
N MET A 20 43.08 41.02 17.28
CA MET A 20 44.30 40.42 17.84
C MET A 20 45.60 41.22 17.62
N ASP A 21 46.62 40.96 18.44
CA ASP A 21 48.07 41.20 18.22
C ASP A 21 48.78 42.15 19.23
N ALA A 22 48.05 42.86 20.10
CA ALA A 22 48.65 43.94 20.90
C ALA A 22 49.14 43.59 22.32
N ILE A 23 48.98 42.35 22.83
CA ILE A 23 49.46 41.98 24.18
C ILE A 23 50.30 40.70 24.15
N LEU A 24 51.16 40.58 23.13
CA LEU A 24 52.36 39.76 23.21
C LEU A 24 53.55 40.70 23.36
N ARG A 25 54.09 40.83 24.58
CA ARG A 25 55.51 41.08 24.94
C ARG A 25 55.61 41.82 26.28
N ILE A 26 55.79 41.07 27.37
CA ILE A 26 56.79 41.40 28.40
C ILE A 26 57.50 40.08 28.76
N GLU A 27 58.73 39.98 28.27
CA GLU A 27 59.90 39.23 28.77
C GLU A 27 59.76 37.75 29.18
N GLY A 28 60.17 36.88 28.24
CA GLY A 28 61.34 36.02 28.47
C GLY A 28 61.16 34.74 29.29
N MET A 29 60.48 33.73 28.75
CA MET A 29 60.88 32.33 28.99
C MET A 29 60.31 31.41 27.90
N GLU A 30 61.20 31.00 27.02
CA GLU A 30 60.98 30.06 25.92
C GLU A 30 61.34 28.67 26.42
N ALA A 31 60.36 27.76 26.58
CA ALA A 31 60.55 26.30 26.52
C ALA A 31 59.22 25.56 26.76
N ASP A 32 58.67 25.00 25.68
CA ASP A 32 58.18 23.61 25.55
C ASP A 32 56.94 23.52 24.63
N LEU A 33 57.13 23.97 23.39
CA LEU A 33 56.22 23.63 22.30
C LEU A 33 56.56 22.22 21.81
N PRO A 34 55.58 21.30 21.68
CA PRO A 34 55.85 19.98 21.12
C PRO A 34 56.35 20.12 19.68
N PRO A 35 57.29 19.25 19.24
CA PRO A 35 57.99 19.41 17.98
C PRO A 35 57.02 19.35 16.79
N ARG A 36 56.98 20.45 16.02
CA ARG A 36 56.36 20.52 14.69
C ARG A 36 57.21 19.71 13.72
N GLY A 37 56.86 18.44 13.52
CA GLY A 37 57.56 17.57 12.55
C GLY A 37 57.41 16.06 12.71
N ALA A 38 56.64 15.55 13.67
CA ALA A 38 56.33 14.12 13.76
C ALA A 38 55.12 13.78 12.88
N GLY A 39 55.29 12.86 11.94
CA GLY A 39 54.34 12.53 10.87
C GLY A 39 52.91 12.26 11.31
N ARG A 40 51.96 12.50 10.38
CA ARG A 40 50.57 12.05 10.48
C ARG A 40 50.56 10.58 10.88
N ARG A 41 50.25 10.28 12.13
CA ARG A 41 49.56 9.04 12.45
C ARG A 41 48.11 9.31 12.08
N GLU A 42 47.67 8.69 10.99
CA GLU A 42 46.26 8.55 10.69
C GLU A 42 45.57 8.08 11.97
N MET A 43 44.65 8.88 12.52
CA MET A 43 43.70 8.31 13.48
C MET A 43 42.95 7.22 12.70
N PRO A 44 42.97 5.95 13.15
CA PRO A 44 42.05 4.98 12.57
C PRO A 44 40.63 5.56 12.70
N PRO A 45 39.73 5.31 11.73
CA PRO A 45 38.39 5.84 11.78
C PRO A 45 37.81 5.49 13.15
N GLU A 46 37.28 6.50 13.83
CA GLU A 46 36.55 6.31 15.08
C GLU A 46 35.32 5.48 14.73
N GLU A 47 35.48 4.15 14.76
CA GLU A 47 34.38 3.22 14.70
C GLU A 47 33.53 3.54 15.92
N SER A 48 32.41 4.22 15.66
CA SER A 48 31.33 4.33 16.62
C SER A 48 30.85 2.92 16.90
N HIS A 49 31.47 2.27 17.88
CA HIS A 49 30.97 1.07 18.51
C HIS A 49 29.76 1.48 19.37
N MET A 50 28.71 1.99 18.72
CA MET A 50 27.38 1.74 19.22
C MET A 50 27.23 0.22 19.24
N PRO A 51 26.97 -0.41 20.40
CA PRO A 51 26.58 -1.80 20.40
C PRO A 51 25.32 -1.87 19.54
N ARG A 52 25.42 -2.47 18.35
CA ARG A 52 24.23 -2.89 17.60
C ARG A 52 23.49 -3.81 18.56
N SER A 53 22.43 -3.32 19.19
CA SER A 53 21.50 -4.20 19.87
C SER A 53 21.02 -5.13 18.77
N LYS A 54 21.38 -6.42 18.89
CA LYS A 54 20.71 -7.44 18.11
C LYS A 54 19.26 -7.30 18.55
N ALA A 55 18.43 -6.67 17.73
CA ALA A 55 17.00 -6.80 17.87
C ALA A 55 16.75 -8.31 17.84
N ALA A 56 16.54 -8.89 19.02
CA ALA A 56 16.31 -10.31 19.17
C ALA A 56 14.97 -10.57 18.51
N GLY A 57 15.01 -10.89 17.22
CA GLY A 57 13.83 -11.31 16.48
C GLY A 57 13.23 -12.47 17.24
N LEU A 58 11.94 -12.37 17.57
CA LEU A 58 11.28 -13.42 18.35
C LEU A 58 11.47 -14.75 17.62
N PRO A 59 11.78 -15.82 18.37
CA PRO A 59 12.15 -17.09 17.77
C PRO A 59 10.99 -17.64 16.93
N ARG A 60 11.29 -18.37 15.86
CA ARG A 60 10.31 -18.82 14.84
C ARG A 60 9.11 -19.59 15.43
N HIS A 61 9.29 -20.26 16.57
CA HIS A 61 8.20 -20.93 17.29
C HIS A 61 7.18 -19.95 17.90
N PHE A 62 7.57 -18.71 18.22
CA PHE A 62 6.64 -17.66 18.64
C PHE A 62 5.66 -17.30 17.53
N TRP A 63 6.14 -17.16 16.30
CA TRP A 63 5.28 -16.86 15.14
C TRP A 63 4.37 -18.03 14.79
N LEU A 64 4.86 -19.28 14.91
CA LEU A 64 4.01 -20.46 14.73
C LEU A 64 2.95 -20.58 15.84
N ALA A 65 3.28 -20.21 17.09
CA ALA A 65 2.33 -20.17 18.19
C ALA A 65 1.28 -19.05 18.02
N ALA A 66 1.68 -17.87 17.51
CA ALA A 66 0.76 -16.78 17.22
C ALA A 66 -0.23 -17.15 16.10
N TRP A 67 0.25 -17.74 15.00
CA TRP A 67 -0.62 -18.22 13.92
C TRP A 67 -1.49 -19.41 14.36
N GLY A 68 -0.97 -20.30 15.20
CA GLY A 68 -1.75 -21.37 15.81
C GLY A 68 -2.88 -20.85 16.70
N LEU A 69 -2.62 -19.82 17.51
CA LEU A 69 -3.62 -19.17 18.35
C LEU A 69 -4.73 -18.52 17.51
N VAL A 70 -4.37 -17.85 16.40
CA VAL A 70 -5.34 -17.24 15.47
C VAL A 70 -6.20 -18.32 14.79
N LEU A 71 -5.61 -19.43 14.35
CA LEU A 71 -6.35 -20.53 13.74
C LEU A 71 -7.30 -21.21 14.74
N VAL A 72 -6.86 -21.40 15.99
CA VAL A 72 -7.69 -21.97 17.07
C VAL A 72 -8.83 -21.03 17.44
N VAL A 73 -8.61 -19.71 17.49
CA VAL A 73 -9.68 -18.72 17.72
C VAL A 73 -10.69 -18.72 16.57
N LEU A 74 -10.26 -18.84 15.32
CA LEU A 74 -11.17 -18.90 14.17
C LEU A 74 -12.02 -20.19 14.15
N ILE A 75 -11.41 -21.34 14.45
CA ILE A 75 -12.12 -22.63 14.52
C ILE A 75 -13.05 -22.66 15.74
N ALA A 76 -12.62 -22.16 16.89
CA ALA A 76 -13.44 -22.05 18.08
C ALA A 76 -14.60 -21.05 17.89
N SER A 77 -14.38 -19.91 17.22
CA SER A 77 -15.45 -18.97 16.89
C SER A 77 -16.50 -19.60 15.96
N PHE A 78 -16.09 -20.41 14.99
CA PHE A 78 -17.02 -21.09 14.09
C PHE A 78 -17.78 -22.24 14.79
N GLY A 79 -17.14 -22.93 15.73
CA GLY A 79 -17.78 -23.99 16.53
C GLY A 79 -18.69 -23.49 17.66
N ILE A 80 -18.38 -22.33 18.26
CA ILE A 80 -19.14 -21.73 19.36
C ILE A 80 -20.35 -20.92 18.85
N TRP A 81 -20.25 -20.29 17.68
CA TRP A 81 -21.33 -19.47 17.12
C TRP A 81 -22.02 -20.09 15.88
N GLY A 82 -21.47 -21.15 15.30
CA GLY A 82 -22.03 -21.81 14.11
C GLY A 82 -23.42 -22.42 14.32
N PRO A 83 -23.71 -23.10 15.45
CA PRO A 83 -25.02 -23.72 15.69
C PRO A 83 -26.12 -22.75 16.15
N GLU A 84 -25.75 -21.62 16.76
CA GLU A 84 -26.69 -20.57 17.23
C GLU A 84 -26.99 -19.50 16.16
N MET A 85 -26.33 -19.55 14.99
CA MET A 85 -26.65 -18.71 13.84
C MET A 85 -27.87 -19.28 13.10
N ASP A 86 -29.03 -19.15 13.73
CA ASP A 86 -30.32 -19.28 13.10
C ASP A 86 -30.53 -18.03 12.24
N PHE A 87 -30.13 -18.09 10.96
CA PHE A 87 -30.39 -16.99 10.04
C PHE A 87 -31.91 -16.88 9.84
N PRO A 88 -32.58 -15.79 10.26
CA PRO A 88 -34.01 -15.65 10.05
C PRO A 88 -34.26 -15.45 8.55
N THR A 89 -34.64 -16.52 7.85
CA THR A 89 -35.06 -16.47 6.44
C THR A 89 -36.51 -15.99 6.26
N THR A 90 -37.15 -15.52 7.33
CA THR A 90 -38.50 -14.94 7.31
C THR A 90 -38.51 -13.63 8.10
N VAL A 91 -38.67 -12.51 7.37
CA VAL A 91 -39.03 -11.23 7.98
C VAL A 91 -40.49 -11.35 8.43
N SER A 92 -40.71 -11.54 9.73
CA SER A 92 -42.05 -11.49 10.30
C SER A 92 -42.61 -10.08 10.12
N ARG A 93 -43.66 -9.94 9.32
CA ARG A 93 -44.47 -8.72 9.25
C ARG A 93 -45.07 -8.47 10.63
N THR A 94 -44.53 -7.53 11.39
CA THR A 94 -45.23 -6.99 12.56
C THR A 94 -46.28 -6.01 12.06
N GLU A 95 -47.45 -6.51 11.68
CA GLU A 95 -48.67 -5.71 11.70
C GLU A 95 -48.93 -5.37 13.17
N VAL A 96 -48.65 -4.13 13.56
CA VAL A 96 -49.10 -3.57 14.83
C VAL A 96 -50.39 -2.83 14.53
N GLU A 97 -51.51 -3.48 14.83
CA GLU A 97 -52.83 -2.86 14.78
C GLU A 97 -53.00 -1.94 16.00
N THR A 98 -53.26 -0.65 15.75
CA THR A 98 -53.54 0.34 16.79
C THR A 98 -55.05 0.45 16.99
N ASP A 99 -55.51 0.28 18.23
CA ASP A 99 -56.92 0.26 18.70
C ASP A 99 -57.73 1.57 18.49
N ASN A 100 -57.25 2.52 17.68
CA ASN A 100 -57.92 3.82 17.44
C ASN A 100 -58.01 4.21 15.96
N GLY A 101 -57.84 3.29 15.01
CA GLY A 101 -58.11 3.56 13.59
C GLY A 101 -57.22 4.64 12.95
N GLY A 102 -56.07 4.94 13.55
CA GLY A 102 -55.06 5.84 13.01
C GLY A 102 -53.68 5.18 13.02
N THR A 103 -53.15 4.89 11.83
CA THR A 103 -51.77 4.43 11.64
C THR A 103 -50.89 5.64 11.34
N LEU A 104 -50.38 6.29 12.39
CA LEU A 104 -49.26 7.21 12.26
C LEU A 104 -47.98 6.37 12.14
N VAL A 105 -47.65 6.01 10.90
CA VAL A 105 -46.41 5.37 10.49
C VAL A 105 -45.28 6.38 10.66
N LEU A 106 -44.71 6.46 11.86
CA LEU A 106 -43.47 7.17 12.08
C LEU A 106 -42.35 6.15 12.02
N GLU A 107 -41.36 6.48 11.19
CA GLU A 107 -40.06 5.82 11.08
C GLU A 107 -40.05 4.58 10.16
N LYS A 108 -39.99 4.80 8.83
CA LYS A 108 -39.25 3.87 7.96
C LYS A 108 -37.93 3.59 8.67
N SER A 109 -37.66 2.33 9.02
CA SER A 109 -36.44 2.00 9.73
C SER A 109 -35.25 2.52 8.92
N LEU A 110 -34.23 3.10 9.57
CA LEU A 110 -33.03 3.60 8.87
C LEU A 110 -32.46 2.55 7.90
N ARG A 111 -32.63 1.26 8.26
CA ARG A 111 -32.32 0.11 7.41
C ARG A 111 -33.13 0.08 6.12
N GLU A 112 -34.45 0.24 6.15
CA GLU A 112 -35.30 0.28 4.95
C GLU A 112 -35.02 1.49 4.07
N VAL A 113 -34.68 2.65 4.66
CA VAL A 113 -34.31 3.83 3.88
C VAL A 113 -32.98 3.59 3.17
N ILE A 114 -31.98 3.08 3.89
CA ILE A 114 -30.66 2.79 3.33
C ILE A 114 -30.74 1.69 2.28
N SER A 115 -31.45 0.59 2.57
CA SER A 115 -31.61 -0.51 1.60
C SER A 115 -32.35 -0.04 0.37
N GLY A 116 -33.44 0.71 0.52
CA GLY A 116 -34.20 1.23 -0.62
C GLY A 116 -33.37 2.15 -1.52
N VAL A 117 -32.54 3.02 -0.94
CA VAL A 117 -31.63 3.89 -1.72
C VAL A 117 -30.54 3.07 -2.42
N ILE A 118 -29.99 2.04 -1.76
CA ILE A 118 -28.98 1.15 -2.36
C ILE A 118 -29.61 0.36 -3.51
N ASP A 119 -30.78 -0.24 -3.29
CA ASP A 119 -31.47 -1.08 -4.28
C ASP A 119 -31.84 -0.24 -5.52
N GLU A 120 -32.41 0.96 -5.32
CA GLU A 120 -32.75 1.86 -6.43
C GLU A 120 -31.50 2.34 -7.19
N ALA A 121 -30.39 2.61 -6.48
CA ALA A 121 -29.13 2.98 -7.11
C ALA A 121 -28.51 1.81 -7.90
N VAL A 122 -28.58 0.58 -7.38
CA VAL A 122 -28.10 -0.63 -8.04
C VAL A 122 -28.96 -0.94 -9.27
N ASP A 123 -30.27 -0.85 -9.16
CA ASP A 123 -31.20 -1.06 -10.27
C ASP A 123 -30.96 -0.03 -11.38
N TRP A 124 -30.80 1.25 -11.04
CA TRP A 124 -30.47 2.27 -12.02
C TRP A 124 -29.12 2.01 -12.70
N LEU A 125 -28.11 1.65 -11.92
CA LEU A 125 -26.75 1.37 -12.42
C LEU A 125 -26.73 0.15 -13.35
N THR A 126 -27.48 -0.91 -13.00
CA THR A 126 -27.56 -2.14 -13.80
C THR A 126 -28.41 -1.97 -15.06
N VAL A 127 -29.40 -1.08 -15.08
CA VAL A 127 -30.22 -0.82 -16.28
C VAL A 127 -29.51 0.14 -17.24
N GLU A 128 -29.09 1.32 -16.76
CA GLU A 128 -28.62 2.41 -17.62
C GLU A 128 -27.15 2.23 -18.05
N ILE A 129 -26.33 1.62 -17.19
CA ILE A 129 -24.87 1.49 -17.40
C ILE A 129 -24.48 0.03 -17.71
N SER A 130 -25.46 -0.89 -17.88
CA SER A 130 -25.24 -2.29 -18.31
C SER A 130 -24.23 -2.40 -19.44
N TRP A 131 -24.41 -1.63 -20.50
CA TRP A 131 -23.56 -1.65 -21.69
C TRP A 131 -22.06 -1.41 -21.39
N LEU A 132 -21.74 -0.59 -20.39
CA LEU A 132 -20.37 -0.32 -19.97
C LEU A 132 -19.78 -1.52 -19.22
N PHE A 133 -20.55 -2.11 -18.31
CA PHE A 133 -20.12 -3.28 -17.54
C PHE A 133 -20.01 -4.52 -18.43
N ASP A 134 -20.95 -4.74 -19.33
CA ASP A 134 -20.89 -5.78 -20.35
C ASP A 134 -19.70 -5.59 -21.28
N GLY A 135 -19.47 -4.35 -21.73
CA GLY A 135 -18.30 -3.98 -22.53
C GLY A 135 -16.99 -4.28 -21.80
N LEU A 136 -16.85 -3.82 -20.56
CA LEU A 136 -15.66 -4.08 -19.75
C LEU A 136 -15.46 -5.57 -19.47
N SER A 137 -16.54 -6.28 -19.11
CA SER A 137 -16.55 -7.72 -18.87
C SER A 137 -16.09 -8.48 -20.12
N SER A 138 -16.58 -8.09 -21.31
CA SER A 138 -16.19 -8.71 -22.57
C SER A 138 -14.71 -8.50 -22.90
N VAL A 139 -14.17 -7.29 -22.66
CA VAL A 139 -12.75 -6.98 -22.87
C VAL A 139 -11.88 -7.78 -21.89
N VAL A 140 -12.26 -7.85 -20.62
CA VAL A 140 -11.54 -8.61 -19.60
C VAL A 140 -11.61 -10.12 -19.89
N ALA A 141 -12.78 -10.64 -20.24
CA ALA A 141 -12.96 -12.04 -20.60
C ALA A 141 -12.15 -12.40 -21.84
N TYR A 142 -12.17 -11.54 -22.88
CA TYR A 142 -11.38 -11.74 -24.09
C TYR A 142 -9.87 -11.75 -23.79
N ALA A 143 -9.39 -10.79 -23.01
CA ALA A 143 -7.98 -10.74 -22.60
C ALA A 143 -7.58 -11.98 -21.80
N LEU A 144 -8.43 -12.42 -20.86
CA LEU A 144 -8.19 -13.61 -20.07
C LEU A 144 -8.14 -14.88 -20.94
N VAL A 145 -9.13 -15.11 -21.80
CA VAL A 145 -9.17 -16.31 -22.66
C VAL A 145 -7.98 -16.32 -23.60
N THR A 146 -7.62 -15.16 -24.16
CA THR A 146 -6.44 -15.03 -25.01
C THR A 146 -5.16 -15.42 -24.27
N ILE A 147 -4.98 -14.96 -23.04
CA ILE A 147 -3.82 -15.31 -22.22
C ILE A 147 -3.85 -16.80 -21.84
N GLU A 148 -5.00 -17.34 -21.45
CA GLU A 148 -5.16 -18.76 -21.15
C GLU A 148 -4.78 -19.63 -22.35
N ASP A 149 -5.31 -19.32 -23.53
CA ASP A 149 -5.03 -20.06 -24.76
C ASP A 149 -3.54 -20.00 -25.12
N VAL A 150 -2.91 -18.83 -25.00
CA VAL A 150 -1.47 -18.67 -25.25
C VAL A 150 -0.64 -19.49 -24.26
N LEU A 151 -0.99 -19.47 -22.97
CA LEU A 151 -0.26 -20.22 -21.96
C LEU A 151 -0.49 -21.74 -22.09
N LYS A 152 -1.73 -22.16 -22.36
CA LYS A 152 -2.11 -23.58 -22.55
C LYS A 152 -1.55 -24.16 -23.84
N TRP A 153 -1.30 -23.33 -24.85
CA TRP A 153 -0.65 -23.77 -26.08
C TRP A 153 0.78 -24.28 -25.85
N ILE A 154 1.43 -23.85 -24.77
CA ILE A 154 2.77 -24.33 -24.39
C ILE A 154 2.64 -25.66 -23.63
N PRO A 155 3.22 -26.77 -24.12
CA PRO A 155 3.21 -28.03 -23.39
C PRO A 155 3.86 -27.88 -22.01
N TRP A 156 3.20 -28.42 -20.98
CA TRP A 156 3.66 -28.28 -19.60
C TRP A 156 5.11 -28.71 -19.34
N PRO A 157 5.67 -29.78 -19.97
CA PRO A 157 7.06 -30.17 -19.73
C PRO A 157 8.05 -29.09 -20.20
N THR A 158 7.70 -28.33 -21.24
CA THR A 158 8.51 -27.22 -21.75
C THR A 158 8.63 -26.11 -20.71
N VAL A 159 7.53 -25.76 -20.05
CA VAL A 159 7.52 -24.76 -18.98
C VAL A 159 8.32 -25.23 -17.77
N VAL A 160 8.21 -26.52 -17.40
CA VAL A 160 9.01 -27.12 -16.32
C VAL A 160 10.50 -27.00 -16.60
N VAL A 161 10.94 -27.37 -17.81
CA VAL A 161 12.34 -27.27 -18.22
C VAL A 161 12.80 -25.81 -18.24
N ALA A 162 12.00 -24.89 -18.81
CA ALA A 162 12.34 -23.47 -18.85
C ALA A 162 12.50 -22.87 -17.45
N LEU A 163 11.58 -23.15 -16.53
CA LEU A 163 11.66 -22.68 -15.14
C LEU A 163 12.78 -23.37 -14.34
N ALA A 164 13.12 -24.62 -14.66
CA ALA A 164 14.28 -25.29 -14.08
C ALA A 164 15.60 -24.61 -14.52
N VAL A 165 15.72 -24.23 -15.80
CA VAL A 165 16.88 -23.47 -16.30
C VAL A 165 16.94 -22.08 -15.67
N LEU A 166 15.81 -21.38 -15.58
CA LEU A 166 15.75 -20.05 -14.95
C LEU A 166 16.12 -20.11 -13.47
N SER A 167 15.61 -21.10 -12.74
CA SER A 167 15.94 -21.30 -11.32
C SER A 167 17.40 -21.70 -11.11
N PHE A 168 18.03 -22.38 -12.07
CA PHE A 168 19.47 -22.66 -12.05
C PHE A 168 20.30 -21.40 -12.29
N ALA A 169 19.85 -20.51 -13.19
CA ALA A 169 20.55 -19.25 -13.49
C ALA A 169 20.52 -18.25 -12.34
N VAL A 170 19.40 -18.18 -11.61
CA VAL A 170 19.22 -17.24 -10.48
C VAL A 170 19.70 -17.85 -9.15
N GLY A 171 19.60 -19.16 -9.02
CA GLY A 171 19.73 -19.87 -7.75
C GLY A 171 20.88 -20.85 -7.66
N ARG A 172 20.89 -21.60 -6.55
CA ARG A 172 21.75 -22.78 -6.39
C ARG A 172 20.96 -24.05 -6.76
N TRP A 173 21.65 -25.17 -6.95
CA TRP A 173 21.06 -26.48 -7.30
C TRP A 173 19.86 -26.91 -6.43
N ARG A 174 19.79 -26.48 -5.15
CA ARG A 174 18.66 -26.75 -4.26
C ARG A 174 17.34 -26.09 -4.73
N MET A 175 17.42 -24.90 -5.33
CA MET A 175 16.24 -24.22 -5.89
C MET A 175 15.69 -24.97 -7.09
N VAL A 176 16.56 -25.46 -7.97
CA VAL A 176 16.16 -26.28 -9.13
C VAL A 176 15.42 -27.53 -8.68
N GLY A 177 15.96 -28.24 -7.68
CA GLY A 177 15.31 -29.43 -7.12
C GLY A 177 13.91 -29.14 -6.57
N PHE A 178 13.76 -28.02 -5.84
CA PHE A 178 12.45 -27.59 -5.33
C PHE A 178 11.48 -27.21 -6.45
N THR A 179 11.91 -26.41 -7.43
CA THR A 179 11.08 -26.00 -8.57
C THR A 179 10.62 -27.19 -9.40
N LEU A 180 11.54 -28.11 -9.72
CA LEU A 180 11.19 -29.34 -10.43
C LEU A 180 10.19 -30.18 -9.65
N PHE A 181 10.43 -30.40 -8.36
CA PHE A 181 9.52 -31.16 -7.52
C PHE A 181 8.12 -30.53 -7.49
N ALA A 182 8.02 -29.22 -7.26
CA ALA A 182 6.74 -28.52 -7.19
C ALA A 182 5.96 -28.57 -8.51
N LEU A 183 6.62 -28.29 -9.64
CA LEU A 183 5.95 -28.26 -10.94
C LEU A 183 5.61 -29.66 -11.45
N LEU A 184 6.49 -30.64 -11.25
CA LEU A 184 6.18 -32.03 -11.57
C LEU A 184 5.02 -32.53 -10.72
N PHE A 185 4.98 -32.18 -9.42
CA PHE A 185 3.86 -32.54 -8.54
C PHE A 185 2.52 -32.00 -9.06
N VAL A 186 2.47 -30.73 -9.48
CA VAL A 186 1.26 -30.14 -10.09
C VAL A 186 0.87 -30.88 -11.38
N GLY A 187 1.84 -31.20 -12.24
CA GLY A 187 1.59 -31.96 -13.46
C GLY A 187 1.10 -33.39 -13.19
N PHE A 188 1.68 -34.09 -12.22
CA PHE A 188 1.27 -35.44 -11.84
C PHE A 188 -0.11 -35.49 -11.17
N MET A 189 -0.53 -34.41 -10.51
CA MET A 189 -1.87 -34.27 -9.93
C MET A 189 -2.93 -33.86 -10.96
N ASP A 190 -2.56 -33.70 -12.23
CA ASP A 190 -3.44 -33.23 -13.30
C ASP A 190 -4.07 -31.85 -13.02
N LEU A 191 -3.34 -31.00 -12.28
CA LEU A 191 -3.76 -29.65 -11.91
C LEU A 191 -3.12 -28.57 -12.80
N TRP A 192 -2.51 -28.97 -13.91
CA TRP A 192 -1.77 -28.04 -14.78
C TRP A 192 -2.68 -26.96 -15.36
N GLU A 193 -3.80 -27.36 -15.98
CA GLU A 193 -4.73 -26.40 -16.60
C GLU A 193 -5.33 -25.44 -15.58
N ASN A 194 -5.73 -25.94 -14.40
CA ASN A 194 -6.23 -25.10 -13.31
C ASN A 194 -5.18 -24.10 -12.80
N THR A 195 -3.91 -24.50 -12.79
CA THR A 195 -2.80 -23.62 -12.43
C THR A 195 -2.62 -22.52 -13.47
N ILE A 196 -2.69 -22.85 -14.76
CA ILE A 196 -2.62 -21.87 -15.85
C ILE A 196 -3.80 -20.90 -15.80
N ASP A 197 -5.03 -21.37 -15.55
CA ASP A 197 -6.21 -20.51 -15.37
C ASP A 197 -6.00 -19.51 -14.23
N THR A 198 -5.45 -19.97 -13.10
CA THR A 198 -5.14 -19.10 -11.96
C THR A 198 -4.07 -18.08 -12.31
N ILE A 199 -2.99 -18.49 -12.98
CA ILE A 199 -1.91 -17.59 -13.40
C ILE A 199 -2.43 -16.55 -14.39
N ALA A 200 -3.22 -16.95 -15.39
CA ALA A 200 -3.80 -16.04 -16.38
C ALA A 200 -4.71 -15.00 -15.70
N LEU A 201 -5.58 -15.44 -14.79
CA LEU A 201 -6.42 -14.56 -13.98
C LEU A 201 -5.59 -13.56 -13.17
N MET A 202 -4.53 -14.03 -12.50
CA MET A 202 -3.63 -13.17 -11.74
C MET A 202 -2.89 -12.15 -12.64
N VAL A 203 -2.41 -12.56 -13.81
CA VAL A 203 -1.73 -11.66 -14.76
C VAL A 203 -2.67 -10.55 -15.21
N VAL A 204 -3.90 -10.89 -15.62
CA VAL A 204 -4.90 -9.88 -16.04
C VAL A 204 -5.21 -8.93 -14.88
N ALA A 205 -5.47 -9.46 -13.69
CA ALA A 205 -5.76 -8.65 -12.51
C ALA A 205 -4.59 -7.72 -12.14
N VAL A 206 -3.34 -8.20 -12.20
CA VAL A 206 -2.15 -7.38 -11.92
C VAL A 206 -1.98 -6.30 -12.96
N VAL A 207 -2.12 -6.61 -14.25
CA VAL A 207 -1.98 -5.61 -15.33
C VAL A 207 -3.02 -4.50 -15.18
N ILE A 208 -4.28 -4.85 -14.94
CA ILE A 208 -5.35 -3.86 -14.71
C ILE A 208 -5.10 -3.08 -13.41
N SER A 209 -4.70 -3.77 -12.34
CA SER A 209 -4.42 -3.13 -11.04
C SER A 209 -3.26 -2.13 -11.13
N VAL A 210 -2.19 -2.46 -11.87
CA VAL A 210 -1.08 -1.55 -12.15
C VAL A 210 -1.54 -0.41 -13.06
N GLY A 211 -2.29 -0.72 -14.13
CA GLY A 211 -2.79 0.26 -15.09
C GLY A 211 -3.71 1.31 -14.46
N VAL A 212 -4.51 0.95 -13.47
CA VAL A 212 -5.39 1.88 -12.73
C VAL A 212 -4.69 2.45 -11.50
N GLY A 213 -3.95 1.62 -10.77
CA GLY A 213 -3.33 1.98 -9.49
C GLY A 213 -2.13 2.92 -9.63
N LEU A 214 -1.31 2.79 -10.67
CA LEU A 214 -0.19 3.71 -10.90
C LEU A 214 -0.67 5.14 -11.19
N PRO A 215 -1.59 5.40 -12.15
CA PRO A 215 -2.09 6.76 -12.38
C PRO A 215 -2.76 7.38 -11.15
N LEU A 216 -3.58 6.62 -10.42
CA LEU A 216 -4.22 7.10 -9.20
C LEU A 216 -3.20 7.34 -8.09
N GLY A 217 -2.18 6.51 -7.96
CA GLY A 217 -1.06 6.70 -7.03
C GLY A 217 -0.24 7.94 -7.32
N VAL A 218 0.06 8.20 -8.60
CA VAL A 218 0.73 9.43 -9.05
C VAL A 218 -0.16 10.65 -8.76
N LEU A 219 -1.46 10.56 -9.02
CA LEU A 219 -2.41 11.64 -8.70
C LEU A 219 -2.45 11.93 -7.19
N ALA A 220 -2.49 10.89 -6.35
CA ALA A 220 -2.44 11.00 -4.90
C ALA A 220 -1.13 11.65 -4.43
N ALA A 221 -0.01 11.31 -5.06
CA ALA A 221 1.29 11.88 -4.73
C ALA A 221 1.35 13.39 -4.98
N ARG A 222 0.72 13.85 -6.06
CA ARG A 222 0.78 15.25 -6.49
C ARG A 222 -0.30 16.13 -5.87
N ASN A 223 -1.48 15.58 -5.55
CA ASN A 223 -2.60 16.35 -5.01
C ASN A 223 -2.99 15.85 -3.60
N ARG A 224 -2.76 16.70 -2.58
CA ARG A 224 -3.13 16.40 -1.18
C ARG A 224 -4.63 16.20 -0.99
N VAL A 225 -5.48 16.90 -1.74
CA VAL A 225 -6.94 16.74 -1.66
C VAL A 225 -7.35 15.38 -2.22
N ALA A 226 -6.77 15.00 -3.37
CA ALA A 226 -7.03 13.69 -3.97
C ALA A 226 -6.57 12.55 -3.04
N ASP A 227 -5.39 12.67 -2.43
CA ASP A 227 -4.89 11.71 -1.43
C ASP A 227 -5.85 11.58 -0.23
N ASN A 228 -6.26 12.71 0.35
CA ASN A 228 -7.16 12.72 1.51
C ASN A 228 -8.54 12.12 1.19
N LEU A 229 -9.05 12.32 -0.03
CA LEU A 229 -10.33 11.77 -0.47
C LEU A 229 -10.23 10.27 -0.78
N MET A 230 -9.10 9.81 -1.34
CA MET A 230 -8.90 8.41 -1.67
C MET A 230 -8.68 7.54 -0.44
N ARG A 231 -7.95 8.02 0.59
CA ARG A 231 -7.65 7.25 1.81
C ARG A 231 -8.84 6.48 2.40
N PRO A 232 -10.00 7.09 2.70
CA PRO A 232 -11.14 6.35 3.27
C PRO A 232 -11.70 5.28 2.32
N ILE A 233 -11.66 5.53 1.00
CA ILE A 233 -12.10 4.55 -0.01
C ILE A 233 -11.14 3.36 0.00
N LEU A 234 -9.82 3.63 -0.02
CA LEU A 234 -8.79 2.60 0.00
C LEU A 234 -8.76 1.83 1.32
N ASP A 235 -9.09 2.48 2.45
CA ASP A 235 -9.25 1.81 3.75
C ASP A 235 -10.48 0.90 3.70
N GLY A 236 -11.61 1.41 3.21
CA GLY A 236 -12.83 0.64 3.02
C GLY A 236 -12.63 -0.60 2.15
N MET A 237 -11.92 -0.47 1.01
CA MET A 237 -11.59 -1.57 0.10
C MET A 237 -10.75 -2.69 0.75
N GLN A 238 -9.97 -2.38 1.79
CA GLN A 238 -9.11 -3.35 2.48
C GLN A 238 -9.75 -3.96 3.73
N THR A 239 -10.77 -3.31 4.29
CA THR A 239 -11.38 -3.74 5.56
C THR A 239 -12.62 -4.61 5.38
N MET A 240 -13.32 -4.55 4.24
CA MET A 240 -14.50 -5.41 4.07
C MET A 240 -14.08 -6.84 3.70
N PRO A 241 -14.80 -7.85 4.18
CA PRO A 241 -14.59 -9.23 3.76
C PRO A 241 -14.79 -9.42 2.25
N SER A 242 -14.03 -10.35 1.65
CA SER A 242 -14.08 -10.60 0.20
C SER A 242 -15.48 -10.93 -0.32
N PHE A 243 -16.31 -11.63 0.47
CA PHE A 243 -17.67 -12.00 0.05
C PHE A 243 -18.57 -10.78 -0.20
N VAL A 244 -18.33 -9.66 0.48
CA VAL A 244 -19.10 -8.42 0.31
C VAL A 244 -18.90 -7.85 -1.09
N TYR A 245 -17.70 -8.00 -1.67
CA TYR A 245 -17.39 -7.54 -3.02
C TYR A 245 -17.83 -8.51 -4.12
N LEU A 246 -18.01 -9.79 -3.78
CA LEU A 246 -18.48 -10.77 -4.74
C LEU A 246 -19.90 -10.44 -5.20
N LEU A 247 -20.81 -10.05 -4.30
CA LEU A 247 -22.19 -9.74 -4.66
C LEU A 247 -22.32 -8.66 -5.76
N PRO A 248 -21.77 -7.44 -5.62
CA PRO A 248 -21.79 -6.45 -6.68
C PRO A 248 -20.98 -6.91 -7.90
N GLY A 249 -19.88 -7.65 -7.70
CA GLY A 249 -19.12 -8.22 -8.82
C GLY A 249 -19.96 -9.15 -9.70
N LEU A 250 -20.79 -10.00 -9.10
CA LEU A 250 -21.71 -10.88 -9.81
C LEU A 250 -22.84 -10.10 -10.48
N LEU A 251 -23.35 -9.05 -9.84
CA LEU A 251 -24.42 -8.23 -10.41
C LEU A 251 -23.95 -7.47 -11.67
N PHE A 252 -22.75 -6.90 -11.64
CA PHE A 252 -22.24 -6.10 -12.76
C PHE A 252 -21.51 -6.91 -13.83
N PHE A 253 -20.77 -7.96 -13.45
CA PHE A 253 -19.94 -8.73 -14.39
C PHE A 253 -20.51 -10.12 -14.71
N GLY A 254 -21.63 -10.50 -14.08
CA GLY A 254 -22.25 -11.80 -14.22
C GLY A 254 -21.48 -12.91 -13.50
N LEU A 255 -21.86 -14.16 -13.81
CA LEU A 255 -21.18 -15.34 -13.30
C LEU A 255 -19.91 -15.62 -14.12
N GLY A 256 -18.81 -15.94 -13.43
CA GLY A 256 -17.60 -16.46 -14.06
C GLY A 256 -16.32 -15.71 -13.70
N LYS A 257 -15.30 -15.87 -14.58
CA LYS A 257 -13.94 -15.37 -14.36
C LYS A 257 -13.85 -13.83 -14.22
N PRO A 258 -14.62 -13.00 -14.95
CA PRO A 258 -14.60 -11.54 -14.79
C PRO A 258 -14.96 -11.06 -13.38
N ALA A 259 -15.96 -11.66 -12.73
CA ALA A 259 -16.33 -11.33 -11.35
C ALA A 259 -15.21 -11.68 -10.35
N GLY A 260 -14.50 -12.80 -10.57
CA GLY A 260 -13.31 -13.17 -9.78
C GLY A 260 -12.15 -12.18 -9.94
N ILE A 261 -11.94 -11.68 -11.16
CA ILE A 261 -10.96 -10.61 -11.43
C ILE A 261 -11.36 -9.34 -10.68
N PHE A 262 -12.63 -8.94 -10.76
CA PHE A 262 -13.13 -7.74 -10.07
C PHE A 262 -12.88 -7.81 -8.56
N ALA A 263 -13.20 -8.93 -7.91
CA ALA A 263 -12.94 -9.12 -6.49
C ALA A 263 -11.44 -9.03 -6.15
N THR A 264 -10.59 -9.61 -7.01
CA THR A 264 -9.13 -9.53 -6.86
C THR A 264 -8.63 -8.08 -7.04
N LEU A 265 -9.19 -7.33 -7.98
CA LEU A 265 -8.83 -5.94 -8.26
C LEU A 265 -9.12 -5.02 -7.09
N ILE A 266 -10.29 -5.15 -6.46
CA ILE A 266 -10.64 -4.35 -5.28
C ILE A 266 -9.60 -4.52 -4.17
N TYR A 267 -9.08 -5.73 -4.00
CA TYR A 267 -8.06 -5.98 -2.98
C TYR A 267 -6.65 -5.53 -3.41
N ALA A 268 -6.31 -5.66 -4.70
CA ALA A 268 -4.98 -5.39 -5.22
C ALA A 268 -4.70 -3.90 -5.51
N VAL A 269 -5.70 -3.12 -5.92
CA VAL A 269 -5.54 -1.70 -6.28
C VAL A 269 -5.07 -0.82 -5.11
N PRO A 270 -5.61 -0.96 -3.87
CA PRO A 270 -5.20 -0.11 -2.75
C PRO A 270 -3.71 -0.13 -2.40
N PRO A 271 -3.02 -1.29 -2.26
CA PRO A 271 -1.59 -1.29 -2.01
C PRO A 271 -0.79 -0.68 -3.17
N VAL A 272 -1.20 -0.88 -4.43
CA VAL A 272 -0.53 -0.27 -5.59
C VAL A 272 -0.59 1.26 -5.51
N ILE A 273 -1.78 1.83 -5.25
CA ILE A 273 -1.96 3.28 -5.11
C ILE A 273 -1.12 3.81 -3.94
N ARG A 274 -1.19 3.17 -2.77
CA ARG A 274 -0.47 3.60 -1.56
C ARG A 274 1.03 3.56 -1.74
N LEU A 275 1.57 2.46 -2.27
CA LEU A 275 3.01 2.30 -2.46
C LEU A 275 3.54 3.25 -3.52
N THR A 276 2.78 3.51 -4.59
CA THR A 276 3.15 4.51 -5.60
C THR A 276 3.16 5.92 -5.03
N ASN A 277 2.11 6.30 -4.29
CA ASN A 277 2.02 7.58 -3.61
C ASN A 277 3.19 7.78 -2.63
N LEU A 278 3.45 6.77 -1.80
CA LEU A 278 4.54 6.78 -0.84
C LEU A 278 5.90 6.87 -1.52
N GLY A 279 6.15 6.06 -2.55
CA GLY A 279 7.40 6.05 -3.30
C GLY A 279 7.75 7.42 -3.87
N ILE A 280 6.79 8.07 -4.54
CA ILE A 280 6.99 9.41 -5.13
C ILE A 280 7.24 10.48 -4.05
N ARG A 281 6.56 10.39 -2.90
CA ARG A 281 6.71 11.35 -1.79
C ARG A 281 7.98 11.14 -0.97
N GLN A 282 8.56 9.94 -0.97
CA GLN A 282 9.78 9.60 -0.22
C GLN A 282 11.08 9.96 -0.94
N VAL A 283 11.00 10.44 -2.18
CA VAL A 283 12.17 10.93 -2.93
C VAL A 283 12.82 12.08 -2.16
N SER A 284 14.16 12.05 -2.02
CA SER A 284 14.93 13.02 -1.25
C SER A 284 14.67 14.46 -1.71
N ALA A 285 14.46 15.37 -0.76
CA ALA A 285 14.21 16.78 -1.04
C ALA A 285 15.37 17.42 -1.82
N GLU A 286 16.62 17.03 -1.51
CA GLU A 286 17.83 17.53 -2.15
C GLU A 286 17.86 17.20 -3.64
N ALA A 287 17.45 15.99 -4.03
CA ALA A 287 17.36 15.60 -5.44
C ALA A 287 16.28 16.41 -6.19
N VAL A 288 15.17 16.71 -5.51
CA VAL A 288 14.07 17.52 -6.07
C VAL A 288 14.49 18.98 -6.21
N GLU A 289 15.15 19.56 -5.21
CA GLU A 289 15.68 20.92 -5.23
C GLU A 289 16.77 21.08 -6.30
N ALA A 290 17.68 20.10 -6.42
CA ALA A 290 18.69 20.07 -7.47
C ALA A 290 18.04 20.06 -8.86
N ALA A 291 17.05 19.21 -9.09
CA ALA A 291 16.32 19.15 -10.36
C ALA A 291 15.63 20.48 -10.69
N HIS A 292 15.01 21.13 -9.70
CA HIS A 292 14.43 22.46 -9.87
C HIS A 292 15.49 23.52 -10.23
N ALA A 293 16.69 23.45 -9.64
CA ALA A 293 17.79 24.35 -9.99
C ALA A 293 18.26 24.19 -11.45
N PHE A 294 18.11 23.00 -12.03
CA PHE A 294 18.35 22.74 -13.45
C PHE A 294 17.16 23.10 -14.36
N GLY A 295 16.09 23.71 -13.82
CA GLY A 295 14.94 24.19 -14.60
C GLY A 295 13.99 23.09 -15.06
N THR A 296 13.95 21.94 -14.39
CA THR A 296 13.05 20.83 -14.78
C THR A 296 11.58 21.21 -14.58
N THR A 297 10.74 20.90 -15.58
CA THR A 297 9.28 21.03 -15.44
C THR A 297 8.72 19.97 -14.48
N PRO A 298 7.52 20.16 -13.91
CA PRO A 298 6.94 19.19 -12.98
C PRO A 298 6.74 17.78 -13.58
N PHE A 299 6.53 17.68 -14.89
CA PHE A 299 6.45 16.39 -15.58
C PHE A 299 7.83 15.75 -15.75
N GLN A 300 8.86 16.55 -16.04
CA GLN A 300 10.25 16.07 -16.12
C GLN A 300 10.77 15.64 -14.75
N LEU A 301 10.42 16.38 -13.68
CA LEU A 301 10.74 15.99 -12.31
C LEU A 301 10.14 14.63 -11.96
N LEU A 302 8.86 14.42 -12.30
CA LEU A 302 8.18 13.15 -12.06
C LEU A 302 8.87 11.99 -12.82
N MET A 303 9.07 12.13 -14.12
CA MET A 303 9.55 11.05 -14.99
C MET A 303 11.07 10.78 -14.91
N LYS A 304 11.87 11.72 -14.40
CA LYS A 304 13.34 11.59 -14.39
C LYS A 304 13.96 11.52 -13.00
N VAL A 305 13.22 11.88 -11.96
CA VAL A 305 13.74 11.99 -10.58
C VAL A 305 12.88 11.20 -9.60
N GLN A 306 11.56 11.22 -9.76
CA GLN A 306 10.65 10.58 -8.80
C GLN A 306 10.23 9.15 -9.17
N ILE A 307 10.42 8.75 -10.43
CA ILE A 307 10.18 7.40 -10.98
C ILE A 307 11.51 6.89 -11.51
#